data_AF-A0A9W9HBQ9-F1
#
_entry.id   AF-A0A9W9HBQ9-F1
#
_cell.length_a   1.000
_cell.length_b   1.000
_cell.length_c   1.000
_cell.angle_alpha   90.00
_cell.angle_beta   90.00
_cell.angle_gamma   90.00
#
_symmetry.space_group_name_H-M   'P 1'
#
loop_
_entity.id
_entity.type
_entity.pdbx_description
1 polymer ?
#
loop_
_entity_poly.entity_id
_entity_poly.type
_entity_poly.pdbx_seq_one_letter_code
_entity_poly.pdbx_strand_id
1 'polypeptide(L)'
;MAGHLQFLERVKGIALPLNGSLSFLNDWTYFTDNPERDFGRLTTTGPYAGTLSGFTTGIRFRTRYGNLVPKDTKTRLWASDSGRVVDTARHFASGFFGLDWESSGKAQLEIIPETFERGADTLTPGDTCLSYLEDTIRGHDNGMEMLVRFQNTYIPEIAKRLIRDNNPGLQTLSNQEVYSMQEMCGFETMVRGSSPWCEVFTEEDWLNFEYARDLLMYYRAGPGNPYAGAMGWLWLNATTGLLHDGPKAGSMFLSL
;
A
#
# COMPACT_ATOMS: atom_id res chain seq x y z
N MET A 1 -1.39 0.41 18.59
CA MET A 1 -2.27 1.49 18.09
C MET A 1 -1.47 2.28 17.07
N ALA A 2 -2.03 2.57 15.89
CA ALA A 2 -1.31 3.30 14.84
C ALA A 2 -0.92 4.71 15.33
N GLY A 3 0.25 5.21 14.89
CA GLY A 3 0.83 6.46 15.41
C GLY A 3 -0.08 7.69 15.25
N HIS A 4 -0.83 7.79 14.14
CA HIS A 4 -1.79 8.87 13.95
C HIS A 4 -2.98 8.82 14.91
N LEU A 5 -3.47 7.63 15.29
CA LEU A 5 -4.58 7.54 16.24
C LEU A 5 -4.17 8.04 17.62
N GLN A 6 -2.93 7.76 18.04
CA GLN A 6 -2.37 8.30 19.28
C GLN A 6 -2.24 9.83 19.22
N PHE A 7 -1.78 10.36 18.08
CA PHE A 7 -1.73 11.81 17.86
C PHE A 7 -3.12 12.46 17.95
N LEU A 8 -4.12 11.89 17.25
CA LEU A 8 -5.48 12.41 17.24
C LEU A 8 -6.12 12.39 18.63
N GLU A 9 -5.87 11.34 19.41
CA GLU A 9 -6.34 11.26 20.79
C GLU A 9 -5.66 12.32 21.68
N ARG A 10 -4.36 12.52 21.49
CA ARG A 10 -3.61 13.59 22.18
C ARG A 10 -4.17 14.98 21.84
N VAL A 11 -4.48 15.24 20.58
CA VAL A 11 -5.07 16.51 20.12
C VAL A 11 -6.44 16.75 20.75
N LYS A 12 -7.31 15.74 20.85
CA LYS A 12 -8.62 15.86 21.53
C LYS A 12 -8.49 16.24 23.00
N GLY A 13 -7.39 15.85 23.66
CA GLY A 13 -7.10 16.22 25.05
C GLY A 13 -6.61 17.65 25.25
N ILE A 14 -6.31 18.39 24.17
CA ILE A 14 -5.83 19.78 24.25
C ILE A 14 -7.04 20.71 24.36
N ALA A 15 -7.10 21.51 25.44
CA ALA A 15 -8.21 22.43 25.69
C ALA A 15 -8.22 23.69 24.81
N LEU A 16 -7.16 23.91 24.01
CA LEU A 16 -6.99 25.05 23.12
C LEU A 16 -7.23 24.64 21.66
N PRO A 17 -7.90 25.47 20.85
CA PRO A 17 -8.07 25.20 19.43
C PRO A 17 -6.72 25.21 18.70
N LEU A 18 -6.60 24.38 17.68
CA LEU A 18 -5.47 24.40 16.75
C LEU A 18 -5.63 25.55 15.76
N ASN A 19 -4.50 26.10 15.31
CA ASN A 19 -4.40 27.29 14.48
C ASN A 19 -3.61 27.02 13.20
N GLY A 20 -3.67 27.98 12.28
CA GLY A 20 -2.91 27.98 11.04
C GLY A 20 -3.22 26.75 10.19
N SER A 21 -2.20 26.06 9.69
CA SER A 21 -2.40 24.91 8.81
C SER A 21 -3.07 23.71 9.50
N LEU A 22 -3.08 23.67 10.84
CA LEU A 22 -3.75 22.63 11.63
C LEU A 22 -5.17 23.02 12.08
N SER A 23 -5.65 24.22 11.73
CA SER A 23 -6.97 24.71 12.17
C SER A 23 -8.16 23.86 11.72
N PHE A 24 -8.04 23.15 10.59
CA PHE A 24 -9.07 22.23 10.11
C PHE A 24 -9.36 21.10 11.11
N LEU A 25 -8.39 20.73 11.95
CA LEU A 25 -8.55 19.64 12.93
C LEU A 25 -9.59 19.92 14.02
N ASN A 26 -9.97 21.18 14.22
CA ASN A 26 -11.00 21.53 15.19
C ASN A 26 -12.38 20.97 14.81
N ASP A 27 -12.66 20.83 13.51
CA ASP A 27 -13.93 20.33 12.97
C ASP A 27 -13.78 19.04 12.14
N TRP A 28 -12.55 18.52 12.03
CA TRP A 28 -12.25 17.35 11.22
C TRP A 28 -12.64 16.06 11.92
N THR A 29 -13.22 15.13 11.17
CA THR A 29 -13.56 13.78 11.63
C THR A 29 -12.68 12.74 10.95
N TYR A 30 -12.34 11.68 11.67
CA TYR A 30 -11.64 10.54 11.12
C TYR A 30 -12.51 9.87 10.03
N PHE A 31 -11.90 9.39 8.93
CA PHE A 31 -12.64 8.86 7.78
C PHE A 31 -13.18 7.43 7.96
N THR A 32 -13.02 6.86 9.15
CA THR A 32 -13.62 5.57 9.53
C THR A 32 -14.08 5.60 10.99
N ASP A 33 -15.25 5.01 11.25
CA ASP A 33 -15.78 4.84 12.61
C ASP A 33 -15.27 3.55 13.29
N ASN A 34 -14.65 2.64 12.53
CA ASN A 34 -14.12 1.37 13.04
C ASN A 34 -12.74 1.06 12.44
N PRO A 35 -11.67 1.70 12.95
CA PRO A 35 -10.31 1.49 12.48
C PRO A 35 -9.87 0.03 12.51
N GLU A 36 -10.26 -0.75 13.54
CA GLU A 36 -9.88 -2.15 13.68
C GLU A 36 -10.44 -3.03 12.55
N ARG A 37 -11.67 -2.74 12.11
CA ARG A 37 -12.30 -3.44 10.98
C ARG A 37 -11.72 -2.98 9.64
N ASP A 38 -11.52 -1.67 9.48
CA ASP A 38 -11.27 -1.04 8.17
C ASP A 38 -9.78 -1.01 7.80
N PHE A 39 -8.87 -1.06 8.78
CA PHE A 39 -7.44 -1.08 8.49
C PHE A 39 -7.02 -2.33 7.72
N GLY A 40 -6.18 -2.12 6.71
CA GLY A 40 -5.71 -3.20 5.83
C GLY A 40 -6.74 -3.70 4.81
N ARG A 41 -7.95 -3.10 4.76
CA ARG A 41 -8.99 -3.39 3.77
C ARG A 41 -8.84 -2.54 2.51
N LEU A 42 -9.38 -3.05 1.41
CA LEU A 42 -9.46 -2.30 0.16
C LEU A 42 -10.50 -1.18 0.30
N THR A 43 -10.18 0.03 -0.15
CA THR A 43 -11.12 1.16 -0.08
C THR A 43 -12.31 0.95 -1.02
N THR A 44 -13.52 1.17 -0.49
CA THR A 44 -14.79 0.89 -1.17
C THR A 44 -15.55 2.15 -1.60
N THR A 45 -15.09 3.33 -1.16
CA THR A 45 -15.72 4.63 -1.43
C THR A 45 -14.67 5.66 -1.84
N GLY A 46 -15.14 6.75 -2.46
CA GLY A 46 -14.30 7.82 -2.98
C GLY A 46 -13.91 7.65 -4.44
N PRO A 47 -13.45 8.72 -5.11
CA PRO A 47 -13.07 8.68 -6.53
C PRO A 47 -11.81 7.83 -6.79
N TYR A 48 -11.03 7.53 -5.75
CA TYR A 48 -9.83 6.70 -5.81
C TYR A 48 -9.99 5.36 -5.09
N ALA A 49 -11.23 4.92 -4.86
CA ALA A 49 -11.52 3.64 -4.24
C ALA A 49 -10.77 2.48 -4.93
N GLY A 50 -10.13 1.61 -4.16
CA GLY A 50 -9.40 0.45 -4.67
C GLY A 50 -10.33 -0.53 -5.41
N THR A 51 -11.58 -0.67 -4.95
CA THR A 51 -12.63 -1.43 -5.65
C THR A 51 -12.92 -0.88 -7.06
N LEU A 52 -13.06 0.45 -7.17
CA LEU A 52 -13.24 1.14 -8.45
C LEU A 52 -12.01 1.00 -9.35
N SER A 53 -10.81 1.20 -8.80
CA SER A 53 -9.56 1.05 -9.53
C SER A 53 -9.36 -0.37 -10.07
N GLY A 54 -9.60 -1.40 -9.24
CA GLY A 54 -9.53 -2.80 -9.65
C GLY A 54 -10.49 -3.11 -10.79
N PHE A 55 -11.78 -2.74 -10.64
CA PHE A 55 -12.81 -2.99 -11.65
C PHE A 55 -12.52 -2.27 -12.98
N THR A 56 -12.21 -0.97 -12.92
CA THR A 56 -11.93 -0.18 -14.13
C THR A 56 -10.64 -0.64 -14.83
N THR A 57 -9.64 -1.10 -14.08
CA THR A 57 -8.43 -1.72 -14.63
C THR A 57 -8.78 -3.00 -15.38
N GLY A 58 -9.68 -3.84 -14.84
CA GLY A 58 -10.20 -5.03 -15.53
C GLY A 58 -10.83 -4.69 -16.89
N ILE A 59 -11.69 -3.67 -16.95
CA ILE A 59 -12.31 -3.20 -18.22
C ILE A 59 -11.25 -2.75 -19.23
N ARG A 60 -10.28 -1.94 -18.77
CA ARG A 60 -9.19 -1.44 -19.63
C ARG A 60 -8.36 -2.59 -20.19
N PHE A 61 -8.02 -3.56 -19.35
CA PHE A 61 -7.28 -4.75 -19.75
C PHE A 61 -8.08 -5.60 -20.74
N ARG A 62 -9.38 -5.81 -20.51
CA ARG A 62 -10.24 -6.56 -21.43
C ARG A 62 -10.36 -5.88 -22.79
N THR A 63 -10.46 -4.55 -22.80
CA THR A 63 -10.50 -3.76 -24.03
C THR A 63 -9.21 -3.89 -24.82
N ARG A 64 -8.06 -3.89 -24.14
CA ARG A 64 -6.73 -3.95 -24.77
C ARG A 64 -6.32 -5.36 -25.21
N TYR A 65 -6.62 -6.36 -24.39
CA TYR A 65 -6.10 -7.73 -24.54
C TYR A 65 -7.20 -8.77 -24.76
N GLY A 66 -8.41 -8.34 -25.11
CA GLY A 66 -9.56 -9.24 -25.29
C GLY A 66 -9.33 -10.33 -26.35
N ASN A 67 -8.45 -10.08 -27.32
CA ASN A 67 -8.05 -11.05 -28.35
C ASN A 67 -7.15 -12.19 -27.82
N LEU A 68 -6.55 -12.03 -26.63
CA LEU A 68 -5.72 -13.06 -25.98
C LEU A 68 -6.53 -13.94 -25.04
N VAL A 69 -7.77 -13.57 -24.75
CA VAL A 69 -8.63 -14.35 -23.85
C VAL A 69 -9.00 -15.67 -24.52
N PRO A 70 -8.68 -16.82 -23.91
CA PRO A 70 -9.02 -18.11 -24.48
C PRO A 70 -10.54 -18.28 -24.54
N LYS A 71 -11.04 -18.91 -25.63
CA LYS A 71 -12.47 -19.15 -25.83
C LYS A 71 -12.97 -20.40 -25.11
N ASP A 72 -12.12 -21.42 -25.06
CA ASP A 72 -12.50 -22.77 -24.65
C ASP A 72 -11.85 -23.21 -23.33
N THR A 73 -11.05 -22.33 -22.70
CA THR A 73 -10.39 -22.63 -21.42
C THR A 73 -10.60 -21.54 -20.40
N LYS A 74 -10.69 -21.95 -19.14
CA LYS A 74 -10.84 -21.06 -17.98
C LYS A 74 -9.51 -20.32 -17.76
N THR A 75 -9.57 -18.99 -17.69
CA THR A 75 -8.37 -18.18 -17.39
C THR A 75 -8.05 -18.25 -15.91
N ARG A 76 -6.78 -18.42 -15.55
CA ARG A 76 -6.34 -18.43 -14.15
C ARG A 76 -5.90 -17.05 -13.70
N LEU A 77 -6.34 -16.67 -12.50
CA LEU A 77 -5.91 -15.49 -11.77
C LEU A 77 -5.31 -15.95 -10.45
N TRP A 78 -4.16 -15.41 -10.07
CA TRP A 78 -3.53 -15.67 -8.78
C TRP A 78 -3.57 -14.42 -7.93
N ALA A 79 -3.85 -14.59 -6.64
CA ALA A 79 -3.79 -13.55 -5.63
C ALA A 79 -3.10 -14.10 -4.39
N SER A 80 -2.30 -13.29 -3.71
CA SER A 80 -1.85 -13.63 -2.37
C SER A 80 -3.03 -13.59 -1.37
N ASP A 81 -2.96 -14.35 -0.28
CA ASP A 81 -4.03 -14.49 0.73
C ASP A 81 -4.22 -13.26 1.63
N SER A 82 -3.80 -12.08 1.16
CA SER A 82 -4.18 -10.82 1.76
C SER A 82 -5.59 -10.42 1.32
N GLY A 83 -6.50 -10.18 2.27
CA GLY A 83 -7.90 -9.86 1.95
C GLY A 83 -8.07 -8.72 0.92
N ARG A 84 -7.25 -7.66 0.99
CA ARG A 84 -7.27 -6.56 0.01
C ARG A 84 -6.79 -6.98 -1.39
N VAL A 85 -5.86 -7.92 -1.49
CA VAL A 85 -5.34 -8.44 -2.78
C VAL A 85 -6.38 -9.37 -3.40
N VAL A 86 -6.97 -10.27 -2.61
CA VAL A 86 -8.09 -11.13 -3.04
C VAL A 86 -9.27 -10.27 -3.53
N ASP A 87 -9.65 -9.23 -2.78
CA ASP A 87 -10.74 -8.34 -3.18
C ASP A 87 -10.39 -7.54 -4.45
N THR A 88 -9.13 -7.11 -4.59
CA THR A 88 -8.65 -6.46 -5.83
C THR A 88 -8.77 -7.41 -7.02
N ALA A 89 -8.35 -8.67 -6.88
CA ALA A 89 -8.45 -9.68 -7.92
C ALA A 89 -9.90 -9.97 -8.32
N ARG A 90 -10.83 -10.02 -7.36
CA ARG A 90 -12.27 -10.17 -7.63
C ARG A 90 -12.85 -8.98 -8.40
N HIS A 91 -12.49 -7.74 -8.01
CA HIS A 91 -12.95 -6.54 -8.72
C HIS A 91 -12.37 -6.47 -10.14
N PHE A 92 -11.06 -6.75 -10.28
CA PHE A 92 -10.41 -6.85 -11.58
C PHE A 92 -11.09 -7.90 -12.47
N ALA A 93 -11.31 -9.12 -11.95
CA ALA A 93 -11.97 -10.21 -12.69
C ALA A 93 -13.39 -9.84 -13.12
N SER A 94 -14.14 -9.17 -12.24
CA SER A 94 -15.48 -8.68 -12.53
C SER A 94 -15.50 -7.67 -13.68
N GLY A 95 -14.54 -6.76 -13.73
CA GLY A 95 -14.38 -5.82 -14.83
C GLY A 95 -13.87 -6.46 -16.14
N PHE A 96 -13.02 -7.49 -16.02
CA PHE A 96 -12.38 -8.12 -17.18
C PHE A 96 -13.23 -9.22 -17.85
N PHE A 97 -13.88 -10.08 -17.06
CA PHE A 97 -14.62 -11.26 -17.52
C PHE A 97 -16.16 -11.10 -17.41
N GLY A 98 -16.62 -10.06 -16.73
CA GLY A 98 -18.03 -9.83 -16.40
C GLY A 98 -18.38 -10.28 -14.98
N LEU A 99 -19.51 -9.81 -14.44
CA LEU A 99 -19.90 -10.06 -13.04
C LEU A 99 -20.18 -11.54 -12.72
N ASP A 100 -20.49 -12.34 -13.73
CA ASP A 100 -20.80 -13.77 -13.64
C ASP A 100 -19.56 -14.66 -13.86
N TRP A 101 -18.35 -14.11 -13.87
CA TRP A 101 -17.14 -14.82 -14.31
C TRP A 101 -16.88 -16.15 -13.59
N GLU A 102 -17.22 -16.20 -12.30
CA GLU A 102 -17.02 -17.38 -11.45
C GLU A 102 -18.08 -18.46 -11.73
N SER A 103 -19.36 -18.07 -11.72
CA SER A 103 -20.48 -18.99 -11.96
C SER A 103 -20.57 -19.47 -13.41
N SER A 104 -20.14 -18.65 -14.37
CA SER A 104 -20.03 -19.00 -15.79
C SER A 104 -18.73 -19.74 -16.14
N GLY A 105 -17.81 -19.90 -15.18
CA GLY A 105 -16.56 -20.63 -15.39
C GLY A 105 -15.57 -19.96 -16.34
N LYS A 106 -15.69 -18.64 -16.61
CA LYS A 106 -14.77 -17.88 -17.47
C LYS A 106 -13.37 -17.77 -16.88
N ALA A 107 -13.28 -17.68 -15.55
CA ALA A 107 -12.04 -17.48 -14.83
C ALA A 107 -12.02 -18.21 -13.48
N GLN A 108 -10.82 -18.52 -12.98
CA GLN A 108 -10.58 -19.13 -11.66
C GLN A 108 -9.64 -18.24 -10.86
N LEU A 109 -10.04 -17.89 -9.64
CA LEU A 109 -9.14 -17.23 -8.69
C LEU A 109 -8.47 -18.31 -7.82
N GLU A 110 -7.16 -18.41 -7.93
CA GLU A 110 -6.28 -19.22 -7.09
C GLU A 110 -5.70 -18.33 -5.99
N ILE A 111 -6.02 -18.64 -4.74
CA ILE A 111 -5.49 -17.91 -3.58
C ILE A 111 -4.24 -18.63 -3.09
N ILE A 112 -3.13 -17.91 -3.04
CA ILE A 112 -1.83 -18.40 -2.60
C ILE A 112 -1.59 -17.96 -1.15
N PRO A 113 -1.55 -18.90 -0.18
CA PRO A 113 -1.29 -18.57 1.23
C PRO A 113 0.01 -17.78 1.41
N GLU A 114 0.00 -16.78 2.29
CA GLU A 114 1.19 -15.99 2.67
C GLU A 114 1.92 -16.63 3.88
N THR A 115 2.08 -17.96 3.87
CA THR A 115 2.73 -18.68 4.98
C THR A 115 4.18 -19.04 4.66
N PHE A 116 5.02 -19.07 5.69
CA PHE A 116 6.45 -19.35 5.58
C PHE A 116 6.74 -20.69 4.86
N GLU A 117 5.93 -21.72 5.10
CA GLU A 117 6.10 -23.09 4.58
C GLU A 117 5.96 -23.17 3.06
N ARG A 118 5.37 -22.16 2.41
CA ARG A 118 5.26 -22.09 0.95
C ARG A 118 6.62 -21.98 0.27
N GLY A 119 7.65 -21.49 0.98
CA GLY A 119 9.00 -21.34 0.45
C GLY A 119 8.99 -20.55 -0.86
N ALA A 120 9.48 -21.15 -1.94
CA ALA A 120 9.57 -20.52 -3.25
C ALA A 120 8.25 -20.51 -4.06
N ASP A 121 7.24 -21.28 -3.65
CA ASP A 121 5.93 -21.34 -4.31
C ASP A 121 4.98 -20.28 -3.70
N THR A 122 5.34 -19.00 -3.85
CA THR A 122 4.65 -17.88 -3.20
C THR A 122 4.58 -16.64 -4.10
N LEU A 123 3.62 -15.76 -3.81
CA LEU A 123 3.58 -14.39 -4.33
C LEU A 123 4.18 -13.37 -3.33
N THR A 124 4.47 -13.79 -2.11
CA THR A 124 5.01 -12.94 -1.03
C THR A 124 6.34 -13.49 -0.50
N PRO A 125 7.42 -13.45 -1.30
CA PRO A 125 8.71 -14.02 -0.89
C PRO A 125 9.34 -13.33 0.33
N GLY A 126 8.88 -12.12 0.67
CA GLY A 126 9.24 -11.44 1.92
C GLY A 126 8.82 -12.21 3.18
N ASP A 127 7.79 -13.06 3.10
CA ASP A 127 7.30 -13.86 4.23
C ASP A 127 7.94 -15.25 4.29
N THR A 128 8.64 -15.67 3.24
CA THR A 128 9.19 -17.03 3.12
C THR A 128 10.71 -17.09 3.08
N CYS A 129 11.39 -15.97 2.78
CA CYS A 129 12.84 -15.92 2.74
C CYS A 129 13.44 -15.86 4.15
N LEU A 130 13.85 -17.02 4.69
CA LEU A 130 14.38 -17.15 6.05
C LEU A 130 15.53 -16.18 6.34
N SER A 131 16.55 -16.13 5.47
CA SER A 131 17.71 -15.25 5.68
C SER A 131 17.35 -13.76 5.65
N TYR A 132 16.32 -13.37 4.92
CA TYR A 132 15.81 -12.00 4.90
C TYR A 132 15.07 -11.64 6.21
N LEU A 133 14.34 -12.60 6.78
CA LEU A 133 13.60 -12.43 8.03
C LEU A 133 14.52 -12.44 9.26
N GLU A 134 15.57 -13.26 9.26
CA GLU A 134 16.48 -13.41 10.40
C GLU A 134 17.63 -12.39 10.42
N ASP A 135 17.98 -11.77 9.28
CA ASP A 135 19.01 -10.73 9.23
C ASP A 135 18.48 -9.42 9.83
N THR A 136 18.87 -9.16 11.07
CA THR A 136 18.48 -7.96 11.84
C THR A 136 19.15 -6.67 11.39
N ILE A 137 20.14 -6.73 10.48
CA ILE A 137 20.90 -5.56 10.03
C ILE A 137 20.53 -5.18 8.60
N ARG A 138 20.51 -6.15 7.68
CA ARG A 138 20.29 -5.91 6.25
C ARG A 138 19.06 -6.60 5.69
N GLY A 139 18.32 -7.34 6.52
CA GLY A 139 17.07 -8.00 6.16
C GLY A 139 15.87 -7.04 6.16
N HIS A 140 14.71 -7.53 6.59
CA HIS A 140 13.43 -6.83 6.51
C HIS A 140 13.39 -5.43 7.16
N ASP A 141 14.04 -5.29 8.32
CA ASP A 141 13.94 -4.08 9.13
C ASP A 141 14.91 -2.97 8.75
N ASN A 142 15.89 -3.26 7.89
CA ASN A 142 16.84 -2.27 7.37
C ASN A 142 16.13 -1.07 6.72
N GLY A 143 15.04 -1.30 5.99
CA GLY A 143 14.25 -0.21 5.41
C GLY A 143 13.66 0.74 6.47
N MET A 144 13.19 0.19 7.60
CA MET A 144 12.68 1.02 8.71
C MET A 144 13.80 1.81 9.38
N GLU A 145 14.99 1.22 9.54
CA GLU A 145 16.15 1.95 10.08
C GLU A 145 16.53 3.14 9.17
N MET A 146 16.56 2.92 7.85
CA MET A 146 16.92 3.96 6.90
C MET A 146 15.86 5.05 6.81
N LEU A 147 14.58 4.69 6.91
CA LEU A 147 13.48 5.65 7.07
C LEU A 147 13.70 6.53 8.30
N VAL A 148 13.89 5.93 9.48
CA VAL A 148 14.04 6.67 10.75
C VAL A 148 15.26 7.59 10.71
N ARG A 149 16.39 7.11 10.15
CA ARG A 149 17.60 7.94 9.97
C ARG A 149 17.32 9.18 9.14
N PHE A 150 16.57 9.05 8.04
CA PHE A 150 16.25 10.18 7.19
C PHE A 150 15.17 11.09 7.81
N GLN A 151 14.16 10.54 8.48
CA GLN A 151 13.16 11.32 9.23
C GLN A 151 13.81 12.28 10.23
N ASN A 152 14.90 11.85 10.90
CA ASN A 152 15.66 12.70 11.83
C ASN A 152 16.31 13.93 11.18
N THR A 153 16.46 13.99 9.86
CA THR A 153 17.10 15.12 9.18
C THR A 153 16.13 16.22 8.81
N TYR A 154 14.87 15.91 8.47
CA TYR A 154 13.91 16.88 7.93
C TYR A 154 12.71 17.16 8.85
N ILE A 155 12.22 16.15 9.60
CA ILE A 155 11.01 16.30 10.42
C ILE A 155 11.16 17.31 11.57
N PRO A 156 12.32 17.44 12.26
CA PRO A 156 12.43 18.38 13.37
C PRO A 156 12.09 19.83 13.00
N GLU A 157 12.39 20.27 11.78
CA GLU A 157 12.04 21.63 11.34
C GLU A 157 10.55 21.78 11.04
N ILE A 158 9.90 20.75 10.50
CA ILE A 158 8.44 20.69 10.32
C ILE A 158 7.74 20.78 11.69
N ALA A 159 8.16 19.96 12.65
CA ALA A 159 7.61 19.93 14.00
C ALA A 159 7.68 21.33 14.65
N LYS A 160 8.85 21.97 14.60
CA LYS A 160 9.03 23.34 15.11
C LYS A 160 8.13 24.34 14.40
N ARG A 161 7.98 24.24 13.07
CA ARG A 161 7.11 25.14 12.29
C ARG A 161 5.65 25.01 12.71
N LEU A 162 5.12 23.80 12.80
CA LEU A 162 3.73 23.54 13.21
C LEU A 162 3.42 24.04 14.62
N ILE A 163 4.35 23.89 15.56
CA ILE A 163 4.19 24.39 16.94
C ILE A 163 4.24 25.93 16.97
N ARG A 164 5.18 26.54 16.22
CA ARG A 164 5.32 28.01 16.13
C ARG A 164 4.14 28.69 15.44
N ASP A 165 3.35 27.96 14.66
CA ASP A 165 2.13 28.44 14.01
C ASP A 165 0.96 28.57 15.01
N ASN A 166 1.23 29.20 16.15
CA ASN A 166 0.30 29.44 17.26
C ASN A 166 -0.36 28.16 17.81
N ASN A 167 0.38 27.05 17.90
CA ASN A 167 -0.08 25.78 18.46
C ASN A 167 0.69 25.38 19.74
N PRO A 168 0.79 26.25 20.78
CA PRO A 168 1.59 25.97 21.96
C PRO A 168 1.08 24.76 22.76
N GLY A 169 -0.21 24.43 22.65
CA GLY A 169 -0.81 23.26 23.29
C GLY A 169 -0.24 21.92 22.82
N LEU A 170 0.37 21.85 21.63
CA LEU A 170 1.02 20.64 21.14
C LEU A 170 2.27 20.28 21.94
N GLN A 171 2.98 21.29 22.47
CA GLN A 171 4.27 21.23 23.19
C GLN A 171 5.44 20.59 22.42
N THR A 172 5.25 19.36 21.94
CA THR A 172 6.19 18.56 21.17
C THR A 172 5.45 17.76 20.09
N LEU A 173 6.15 17.48 18.99
CA LEU A 173 5.73 16.57 17.92
C LEU A 173 6.87 15.62 17.63
N SER A 174 6.62 14.32 17.75
CA SER A 174 7.61 13.29 17.40
C SER A 174 7.70 13.07 15.89
N ASN A 175 8.78 12.45 15.44
CA ASN A 175 8.93 12.09 14.03
C ASN A 175 7.78 11.21 13.53
N GLN A 176 7.38 10.24 14.35
CA GLN A 176 6.27 9.35 14.02
C GLN A 176 4.97 10.12 13.83
N GLU A 177 4.67 11.11 14.68
CA GLU A 177 3.43 11.87 14.57
C GLU A 177 3.40 12.72 13.29
N VAL A 178 4.45 13.50 13.01
CA VAL A 178 4.53 14.32 11.80
C VAL A 178 4.49 13.45 10.54
N TYR A 179 5.23 12.36 10.53
CA TYR A 179 5.21 11.43 9.39
C TYR A 179 3.83 10.79 9.20
N SER A 180 3.13 10.46 10.30
CA SER A 180 1.77 9.93 10.20
C SER A 180 0.79 10.98 9.66
N MET A 181 0.97 12.27 9.96
CA MET A 181 0.18 13.36 9.35
C MET A 181 0.43 13.43 7.83
N GLN A 182 1.66 13.19 7.37
CA GLN A 182 1.96 13.09 5.93
C GLN A 182 1.27 11.89 5.30
N GLU A 183 1.29 10.72 5.95
CA GLU A 183 0.56 9.53 5.49
C GLU A 183 -0.97 9.74 5.44
N MET A 184 -1.52 10.51 6.38
CA MET A 184 -2.95 10.85 6.42
C MET A 184 -3.42 11.62 5.18
N CYS A 185 -2.58 12.45 4.55
CA CYS A 185 -2.90 13.08 3.27
C CYS A 185 -3.24 12.00 2.21
N GLY A 186 -2.38 10.99 2.07
CA GLY A 186 -2.59 9.90 1.12
C GLY A 186 -3.80 9.04 1.44
N PHE A 187 -3.91 8.56 2.68
CA PHE A 187 -5.02 7.69 3.10
C PHE A 187 -6.39 8.39 2.99
N GLU A 188 -6.49 9.63 3.47
CA GLU A 188 -7.75 10.36 3.40
C GLU A 188 -8.12 10.72 1.96
N THR A 189 -7.13 11.08 1.12
CA THR A 189 -7.40 11.33 -0.31
C THR A 189 -7.96 10.09 -0.98
N MET A 190 -7.45 8.89 -0.68
CA MET A 190 -7.98 7.64 -1.26
C MET A 190 -9.46 7.40 -0.93
N VAL A 191 -9.91 7.80 0.27
CA VAL A 191 -11.28 7.55 0.76
C VAL A 191 -12.24 8.70 0.43
N ARG A 192 -11.79 9.95 0.56
CA ARG A 192 -12.62 11.16 0.43
C ARG A 192 -12.43 11.89 -0.90
N GLY A 193 -11.36 11.61 -1.65
CA GLY A 193 -11.01 12.29 -2.90
C GLY A 193 -10.16 13.55 -2.72
N SER A 194 -10.06 14.05 -1.50
CA SER A 194 -9.21 15.19 -1.12
C SER A 194 -8.89 15.09 0.36
N SER A 195 -7.82 15.74 0.81
CA SER A 195 -7.44 15.73 2.22
C SER A 195 -6.85 17.08 2.65
N PRO A 196 -7.38 17.71 3.73
CA PRO A 196 -6.81 18.95 4.27
C PRO A 196 -5.41 18.73 4.88
N TRP A 197 -5.03 17.49 5.21
CA TRP A 197 -3.67 17.18 5.66
C TRP A 197 -2.62 17.49 4.58
N CYS A 198 -3.01 17.49 3.31
CA CYS A 198 -2.09 17.77 2.21
C CYS A 198 -1.56 19.23 2.26
N GLU A 199 -2.37 20.16 2.77
CA GLU A 199 -2.07 21.59 2.88
C GLU A 199 -1.26 21.94 4.14
N VAL A 200 -1.00 20.96 5.02
CA VAL A 200 -0.18 21.16 6.24
C VAL A 200 1.29 21.33 5.92
N PHE A 201 1.73 20.77 4.79
CA PHE A 201 3.12 20.58 4.42
C PHE A 201 3.48 21.39 3.18
N THR A 202 4.72 21.87 3.13
CA THR A 202 5.25 22.56 1.95
C THR A 202 5.66 21.55 0.87
N GLU A 203 5.94 22.02 -0.35
CA GLU A 203 6.49 21.18 -1.41
C GLU A 203 7.80 20.50 -1.00
N GLU A 204 8.69 21.20 -0.31
CA GLU A 204 9.95 20.64 0.20
C GLU A 204 9.72 19.52 1.23
N ASP A 205 8.72 19.68 2.11
CA ASP A 205 8.36 18.62 3.06
C ASP A 205 7.85 17.37 2.33
N TRP A 206 7.10 17.55 1.23
CA TRP A 206 6.61 16.45 0.40
C TRP A 206 7.73 15.74 -0.35
N LEU A 207 8.69 16.48 -0.91
CA LEU A 207 9.88 15.89 -1.54
C LEU A 207 10.70 15.07 -0.53
N ASN A 208 10.82 15.56 0.71
CA ASN A 208 11.45 14.78 1.78
C ASN A 208 10.63 13.53 2.15
N PHE A 209 9.31 13.64 2.24
CA PHE A 209 8.45 12.48 2.51
C PHE A 209 8.54 11.41 1.42
N GLU A 210 8.47 11.82 0.15
CA GLU A 210 8.66 10.95 -1.01
C GLU A 210 10.00 10.21 -0.91
N TYR A 211 11.10 10.95 -0.72
CA TYR A 211 12.42 10.35 -0.61
C TYR A 211 12.56 9.45 0.63
N ALA A 212 11.90 9.77 1.75
CA ALA A 212 11.84 8.92 2.93
C ALA A 212 11.15 7.57 2.63
N ARG A 213 10.06 7.59 1.84
CA ARG A 213 9.37 6.38 1.37
C ARG A 213 10.24 5.58 0.40
N ASP A 214 10.98 6.25 -0.47
CA ASP A 214 11.91 5.59 -1.39
C ASP A 214 13.03 4.89 -0.64
N LEU A 215 13.63 5.52 0.37
CA LEU A 215 14.65 4.89 1.21
C LEU A 215 14.10 3.67 1.94
N LEU A 216 12.88 3.74 2.49
CA LEU A 216 12.21 2.60 3.12
C LEU A 216 12.12 1.43 2.13
N MET A 217 11.61 1.67 0.93
CA MET A 217 11.41 0.60 -0.06
C MET A 217 12.73 0.09 -0.65
N TYR A 218 13.67 0.98 -0.96
CA TYR A 218 14.98 0.65 -1.51
C TYR A 218 15.76 -0.30 -0.60
N TYR A 219 15.74 -0.08 0.72
CA TYR A 219 16.46 -0.89 1.70
C TYR A 219 15.64 -2.06 2.29
N ARG A 220 14.31 -2.07 2.14
CA ARG A 220 13.46 -3.23 2.51
C ARG A 220 13.31 -4.24 1.38
N ALA A 221 12.78 -3.80 0.24
CA ALA A 221 12.38 -4.69 -0.86
C ALA A 221 13.11 -4.40 -2.18
N GLY A 222 13.94 -3.35 -2.21
CA GLY A 222 14.65 -2.89 -3.39
C GLY A 222 16.13 -3.30 -3.44
N PRO A 223 16.89 -2.73 -4.40
CA PRO A 223 18.30 -3.09 -4.64
C PRO A 223 19.27 -2.82 -3.48
N GLY A 224 18.88 -2.01 -2.49
CA GLY A 224 19.66 -1.80 -1.27
C GLY A 224 19.62 -2.98 -0.30
N ASN A 225 18.72 -3.94 -0.51
CA ASN A 225 18.59 -5.15 0.28
C ASN A 225 19.29 -6.34 -0.41
N PRO A 226 20.25 -7.03 0.23
CA PRO A 226 21.00 -8.12 -0.39
C PRO A 226 20.13 -9.33 -0.77
N TYR A 227 18.93 -9.48 -0.19
CA TYR A 227 18.02 -10.59 -0.46
C TYR A 227 17.00 -10.30 -1.56
N ALA A 228 16.80 -9.03 -1.93
CA ALA A 228 15.77 -8.63 -2.90
C ALA A 228 15.91 -9.32 -4.26
N GLY A 229 17.15 -9.51 -4.74
CA GLY A 229 17.40 -10.21 -6.00
C GLY A 229 16.93 -11.67 -5.98
N ALA A 230 17.19 -12.39 -4.88
CA ALA A 230 16.77 -13.78 -4.73
C ALA A 230 15.24 -13.92 -4.57
N MET A 231 14.62 -13.00 -3.83
CA MET A 231 13.16 -12.96 -3.67
C MET A 231 12.45 -12.66 -4.98
N GLY A 232 12.91 -11.63 -5.71
CA GLY A 232 12.33 -11.25 -7.02
C GLY A 232 12.60 -12.26 -8.14
N TRP A 233 13.70 -13.03 -8.03
CA TRP A 233 14.03 -14.07 -9.00
C TRP A 233 12.93 -15.11 -9.17
N LEU A 234 12.17 -15.44 -8.12
CA LEU A 234 11.12 -16.44 -8.17
C LEU A 234 10.05 -16.12 -9.22
N TRP A 235 9.50 -14.91 -9.16
CA TRP A 235 8.50 -14.45 -10.12
C TRP A 235 9.09 -14.29 -11.53
N LEU A 236 10.32 -13.77 -11.63
CA LEU A 236 11.01 -13.62 -12.91
C LEU A 236 11.25 -14.96 -13.60
N ASN A 237 11.71 -15.97 -12.85
CA ASN A 237 11.97 -17.32 -13.35
C ASN A 237 10.68 -18.01 -13.81
N ALA A 238 9.61 -17.94 -13.01
CA ALA A 238 8.30 -18.49 -13.37
C ALA A 238 7.73 -17.83 -14.63
N THR A 239 7.78 -16.49 -14.71
CA THR A 239 7.30 -15.74 -15.88
C THR A 239 8.15 -16.02 -17.12
N THR A 240 9.46 -16.12 -16.98
CA THR A 240 10.36 -16.48 -18.08
C THR A 240 10.04 -17.88 -18.63
N GLY A 241 9.74 -18.84 -17.75
CA GLY A 241 9.27 -20.17 -18.13
C GLY A 241 7.98 -20.11 -18.97
N LEU A 242 6.97 -19.36 -18.51
CA LEU A 242 5.72 -19.18 -19.26
C LEU A 242 5.94 -18.56 -20.65
N LEU A 243 6.83 -17.57 -20.74
CA LEU A 243 7.16 -16.92 -22.00
C LEU A 243 7.92 -17.88 -22.95
N HIS A 244 8.84 -18.68 -22.41
CA HIS A 244 9.59 -19.67 -23.17
C HIS A 244 8.69 -20.79 -23.72
N ASP A 245 7.75 -21.29 -22.90
CA ASP A 245 6.78 -22.32 -23.30
C ASP A 245 5.77 -21.79 -24.34
N GLY A 246 5.56 -20.48 -24.37
CA GLY A 246 4.72 -19.80 -25.33
C GLY A 246 3.26 -20.28 -25.27
N PRO A 247 2.53 -20.36 -26.40
CA PRO A 247 1.11 -20.71 -26.41
C PRO A 247 0.76 -22.07 -25.79
N LYS A 248 1.73 -22.98 -25.61
CA LYS A 248 1.50 -24.28 -24.97
C LYS A 248 1.18 -24.17 -23.49
N ALA A 249 1.73 -23.17 -22.80
CA ALA A 249 1.41 -22.92 -21.39
C ALA A 249 -0.02 -22.38 -21.25
N GLY A 250 -0.45 -21.54 -22.19
CA GLY A 250 -1.73 -20.84 -22.19
C GLY A 250 -1.58 -19.47 -22.86
N SER A 251 -2.69 -18.77 -23.06
CA SER A 251 -2.69 -17.46 -23.73
C SER A 251 -2.72 -16.27 -22.78
N MET A 252 -3.09 -16.48 -21.52
CA MET A 252 -3.21 -15.41 -20.52
C MET A 252 -3.06 -15.94 -19.10
N PHE A 253 -2.23 -15.25 -18.33
CA PHE A 253 -1.94 -15.50 -16.92
C PHE A 253 -2.01 -14.15 -16.20
N LEU A 254 -2.73 -14.09 -15.08
CA LEU A 254 -2.94 -12.85 -14.33
C LEU A 254 -2.49 -13.07 -12.89
N SER A 255 -1.39 -12.45 -12.50
CA SER A 255 -0.89 -12.46 -11.12
C SER A 255 -1.14 -11.10 -10.50
N LEU A 256 -1.89 -11.06 -9.40
CA LEU A 256 -2.23 -9.88 -8.62
C LEU A 256 -1.62 -9.93 -7.23
#